data_AF-A0A813RL92-F1
#
_entry.id   AF-A0A813RL92-F1
#
_cell.length_a   1.000
_cell.length_b   1.000
_cell.length_c   1.000
_cell.angle_alpha   90.00
_cell.angle_beta   90.00
_cell.angle_gamma   90.00
#
_symmetry.space_group_name_H-M   'P 1'
#
loop_
_entity.id
_entity.type
_entity.pdbx_description
1 polymer ?
#
loop_
_entity_poly.entity_id
_entity_poly.type
_entity_poly.pdbx_seq_one_letter_code
_entity_poly.pdbx_strand_id
1 'polypeptide(L)' 'MYPSTCSFIDSIIKECIERGVVIYPGSKGTADGICGDHVIIAPPYTITEDELVFIVDTLKVAIDVVFKFIQQLA' A
#
# COMPACT_ATOMS: atom_id res chain seq x y z
N MET A 1 15.27 -4.21 -5.39
CA MET A 1 14.67 -2.94 -5.82
C MET A 1 13.60 -3.30 -6.83
N TYR A 2 12.34 -2.93 -6.62
CA TYR A 2 11.25 -3.28 -7.54
C TYR A 2 11.49 -2.58 -8.89
N PRO A 3 11.33 -3.25 -10.05
CA PRO A 3 11.60 -2.63 -11.35
C PRO A 3 10.74 -1.37 -11.51
N SER A 4 11.32 -0.23 -11.91
CA SER A 4 10.59 1.04 -12.10
C SER A 4 9.44 0.98 -13.13
N THR A 5 9.35 -0.12 -13.89
CA THR A 5 8.28 -0.43 -14.85
C THR A 5 7.02 -1.04 -14.22
N CYS A 6 7.10 -1.56 -13.00
CA CYS A 6 5.95 -1.96 -12.18
C CYS A 6 5.98 -1.11 -10.91
N SER A 7 4.87 -0.58 -10.38
CA SER A 7 4.93 0.12 -9.09
C SER A 7 4.63 -0.82 -7.93
N PHE A 8 5.46 -0.76 -6.89
CA PHE A 8 5.29 -1.56 -5.68
C PHE A 8 3.96 -1.18 -4.98
N ILE A 9 3.58 0.10 -5.09
CA ILE A 9 2.32 0.61 -4.55
C ILE A 9 1.09 0.02 -5.23
N ASP A 10 1.14 -0.18 -6.55
CA ASP A 10 0.00 -0.71 -7.31
C ASP A 10 -0.35 -2.13 -6.82
N SER A 11 0.67 -2.94 -6.54
CA SER A 11 0.50 -4.28 -5.96
C SER A 11 -0.07 -4.23 -4.54
N ILE A 12 0.43 -3.34 -3.68
CA ILE A 12 -0.10 -3.19 -2.31
C ILE A 12 -1.57 -2.74 -2.33
N ILE A 13 -1.90 -1.76 -3.17
CA ILE A 13 -3.27 -1.24 -3.28
C ILE A 13 -4.22 -2.33 -3.76
N LYS A 14 -3.81 -3.14 -4.75
CA LYS A 14 -4.58 -4.29 -5.20
C LYS A 14 -4.87 -5.26 -4.05
N GLU A 15 -3.85 -5.63 -3.27
CA GLU A 15 -4.01 -6.52 -2.11
C GLU A 15 -4.94 -5.93 -1.03
N CYS A 16 -4.88 -4.61 -0.81
CA CYS A 16 -5.78 -3.93 0.14
C CYS A 16 -7.24 -3.96 -0.35
N ILE A 17 -7.47 -3.67 -1.64
CA ILE A 17 -8.82 -3.69 -2.24
C ILE A 17 -9.42 -5.09 -2.14
N GLU A 18 -8.64 -6.14 -2.42
CA GLU A 18 -9.08 -7.53 -2.28
C GLU A 18 -9.48 -7.91 -0.84
N ARG A 19 -8.94 -7.19 0.16
CA ARG A 19 -9.26 -7.34 1.59
C ARG A 19 -10.32 -6.35 2.09
N GLY A 20 -10.91 -5.56 1.19
CA GLY A 20 -11.99 -4.64 1.51
C GLY A 20 -11.55 -3.24 1.97
N VAL A 21 -10.28 -2.88 1.81
CA VAL A 21 -9.76 -1.55 2.16
C VAL A 21 -9.32 -0.82 0.89
N VAL A 22 -9.96 0.32 0.62
CA VAL A 22 -9.56 1.20 -0.48
C VAL A 22 -8.54 2.21 0.03
N ILE A 23 -7.40 2.27 -0.65
CA ILE A 23 -6.29 3.19 -0.32
C ILE A 23 -6.00 4.06 -1.54
N TYR A 24 -5.79 5.35 -1.32
CA TYR A 24 -5.48 6.27 -2.41
C TYR A 24 -3.99 6.16 -2.79
N PRO A 25 -3.66 5.98 -4.08
CA PRO A 25 -2.28 5.93 -4.53
C PRO A 25 -1.62 7.29 -4.38
N GLY A 26 -0.41 7.32 -3.84
CA GLY A 26 0.45 8.48 -3.92
C GLY A 26 1.07 8.66 -5.30
N SER A 27 1.38 9.90 -5.66
CA SER A 27 2.16 10.23 -6.86
C SER A 27 3.56 9.59 -6.80
N LYS A 28 3.97 8.90 -7.87
CA LYS A 28 5.33 8.35 -8.01
C LYS A 28 6.38 9.47 -7.94
N GLY A 29 7.59 9.13 -7.53
CA GLY A 29 8.68 10.09 -7.52
C GLY A 29 8.65 11.01 -6.30
N THR A 30 8.04 10.60 -5.19
CA THR A 30 7.91 11.49 -4.01
C THR A 30 9.24 11.74 -3.31
N ALA A 31 10.22 10.86 -3.50
CA ALA A 31 11.54 11.03 -2.90
C ALA A 31 12.42 12.01 -3.70
N ASP A 32 12.43 11.92 -5.04
CA ASP A 32 13.36 12.68 -5.92
C ASP A 32 12.81 13.00 -7.33
N GLY A 33 11.51 12.83 -7.57
CA GLY A 33 10.86 12.98 -8.88
C GLY A 33 10.85 11.73 -9.74
N ILE A 34 11.55 10.65 -9.35
CA ILE A 34 11.63 9.37 -10.07
C ILE A 34 11.30 8.20 -9.15
N CYS A 35 11.91 8.18 -7.96
CA CYS A 35 11.77 7.18 -6.91
C CYS A 35 10.85 7.66 -5.78
N GLY A 36 10.31 6.71 -5.03
CA GLY A 36 9.46 6.97 -3.88
C GLY A 36 8.01 6.73 -4.21
N ASP A 37 7.54 5.56 -3.78
CA ASP A 37 6.12 5.21 -3.72
C ASP A 37 5.59 5.60 -2.34
N HIS A 38 4.35 6.11 -2.27
CA HIS A 38 3.65 6.35 -1.01
C HIS A 38 2.15 6.09 -1.16
N VAL A 39 1.45 5.95 -0.04
CA VAL A 39 -0.02 5.85 0.01
C VAL A 39 -0.60 6.99 0.84
N ILE A 40 -1.86 7.32 0.58
CA ILE A 40 -2.65 8.25 1.40
C ILE A 40 -3.79 7.49 2.05
N ILE A 41 -3.89 7.61 3.37
CA ILE A 41 -4.99 7.09 4.19
C ILE A 41 -5.72 8.28 4.78
N ALA A 42 -7.01 8.41 4.44
CA ALA A 42 -7.85 9.53 4.85
C ALA A 42 -9.23 9.00 5.32
N PRO A 43 -9.30 8.40 6.52
CA PRO A 43 -10.56 7.91 7.05
C PRO A 43 -11.48 9.08 7.46
N PRO A 44 -12.81 8.86 7.51
CA PRO A 44 -13.73 9.86 8.00
C PRO A 44 -13.54 10.11 9.50
N TYR A 45 -13.90 11.30 9.98
CA TYR A 45 -13.85 11.63 11.41
C TYR A 45 -14.78 10.79 12.29
N THR A 46 -15.78 10.12 11.69
CA THR A 46 -16.75 9.27 12.38
C THR A 46 -16.29 7.81 12.49
N ILE A 47 -15.09 7.48 12.03
CA ILE A 47 -14.55 6.12 12.08
C ILE A 47 -14.39 5.64 13.53
N THR A 48 -14.64 4.37 13.76
CA THR A 48 -14.39 3.69 15.04
C THR A 48 -12.93 3.23 15.16
N GLU A 49 -12.49 2.94 16.38
CA GLU A 49 -11.15 2.41 16.62
C GLU A 49 -10.94 1.05 15.94
N ASP A 50 -11.95 0.17 15.98
CA ASP A 50 -11.90 -1.16 15.34
C ASP A 50 -11.78 -1.05 13.82
N GLU A 51 -12.50 -0.12 13.18
CA GLU A 51 -12.38 0.14 11.74
C GLU A 51 -10.99 0.70 11.39
N LEU A 52 -10.42 1.55 12.24
CA LEU A 52 -9.07 2.09 12.04
C LEU A 52 -8.01 0.98 12.15
N VAL A 53 -8.13 0.11 13.16
CA VAL A 53 -7.29 -1.08 13.33
C VAL A 53 -7.40 -1.98 12.09
N PHE A 54 -8.62 -2.23 11.61
CA PHE A 54 -8.84 -3.03 10.40
C PHE A 54 -8.12 -2.46 9.16
N ILE A 55 -8.15 -1.14 8.95
CA ILE A 55 -7.43 -0.48 7.85
C ILE A 55 -5.92 -0.69 7.98
N VAL A 56 -5.37 -0.45 9.17
CA VAL A 56 -3.92 -0.53 9.42
C VAL A 56 -3.42 -1.98 9.30
N ASP A 57 -4.15 -2.94 9.86
CA ASP A 57 -3.82 -4.37 9.79
C ASP A 57 -3.89 -4.88 8.35
N THR A 58 -4.93 -4.47 7.60
CA THR A 58 -5.05 -4.83 6.18
C THR A 58 -3.86 -4.31 5.37
N LEU A 59 -3.46 -3.04 5.59
CA LEU A 59 -2.30 -2.47 4.93
C LEU A 59 -1.01 -3.20 5.30
N LYS A 60 -0.81 -3.52 6.59
CA LYS A 60 0.34 -4.29 7.06
C LYS A 60 0.42 -5.65 6.35
N VAL A 61 -0.69 -6.39 6.28
CA VAL A 61 -0.75 -7.69 5.60
C VAL A 61 -0.43 -7.54 4.11
N ALA A 62 -0.99 -6.54 3.44
CA ALA A 62 -0.71 -6.29 2.03
C ALA A 62 0.78 -6.01 1.78
N ILE A 63 1.40 -5.15 2.61
CA ILE A 63 2.85 -4.88 2.54
C ILE A 63 3.65 -6.17 2.74
N ASP A 64 3.35 -6.95 3.78
CA ASP A 64 4.07 -8.18 4.09
C ASP A 64 3.98 -9.23 2.96
N VAL A 65 2.80 -9.36 2.34
CA VAL A 65 2.57 -10.28 1.20
C VAL A 65 3.41 -9.87 -0.01
N VAL A 66 3.30 -8.61 -0.43
CA VAL A 66 4.04 -8.11 -1.61
C VAL A 66 5.55 -8.14 -1.35
N PHE A 67 5.99 -7.81 -0.13
CA PHE A 67 7.40 -7.84 0.23
C PHE A 67 7.98 -9.25 0.18
N LYS A 68 7.27 -10.25 0.73
CA LYS A 68 7.67 -11.66 0.66
C LYS A 68 7.71 -12.17 -0.78
N PHE A 69 6.72 -11.79 -1.60
CA PHE A 69 6.70 -12.14 -3.02
C PHE A 69 7.92 -11.61 -3.76
N ILE A 70 8.32 -10.37 -3.50
CA ILE A 70 9.52 -9.77 -4.11
C ILE A 70 10.80 -10.47 -3.65
N GLN A 71 10.91 -10.86 -2.37
CA GLN A 71 12.08 -11.57 -1.89
C GLN A 71 12.25 -12.97 -2.50
N GLN A 72 11.18 -13.59 -3.00
CA GLN A 72 11.26 -14.89 -3.69
C GLN A 72 11.66 -14.77 -5.16
N LEU A 73 11.57 -13.58 -5.75
CA LEU A 73 11.93 -13.32 -7.15
C LEU A 73 13.38 -12.84 -7.33
N ALA A 74 14.08 -12.53 -6.24
CA ALA A 74 15.47 -12.08 -6.20
C ALA A 74 16.42 -13.22 -5.81
#